data_AF-A0A167K234-F1
#
_entry.id   AF-A0A167K234-F1
#
_cell.length_a   1.000
_cell.length_b   1.000
_cell.length_c   1.000
_cell.angle_alpha   90.00
_cell.angle_beta   90.00
_cell.angle_gamma   90.00
#
_symmetry.space_group_name_H-M   'P 1'
#
loop_
_entity.id
_entity.type
_entity.pdbx_description
1 polymer ?
#
loop_
_entity_poly.entity_id
_entity_poly.type
_entity_poly.pdbx_seq_one_letter_code
_entity_poly.pdbx_strand_id
1 'polypeptide(L)'
;MDNNEFEQLSSLWQSTEKKPQPHMDKLLKRHKRQSAILKFNVCFEALAILSVCYVLVWAYIDGKGLPELVWIGFVTFWAIVIFVLTVKSRLDSLNQLKSENISTSLEVHKKLLRNEIYRWTLYAKGTWIFILGFGLFNLSICYSDVCEIKNFALEGGLLLGLLASIAFYTFRNRKAKEVLKTLEQ
;
A
#
# COMPACT_ATOMS: atom_id res chain seq x y z
N MET A 1 -3.24 -47.84 25.03
CA MET A 1 -2.37 -47.23 24.01
C MET A 1 -1.26 -48.23 23.78
N ASP A 2 -1.11 -48.72 22.55
CA ASP A 2 -0.28 -49.88 22.24
C ASP A 2 1.19 -49.45 22.10
N ASN A 3 2.13 -50.19 22.70
CA ASN A 3 3.55 -49.81 22.72
C ASN A 3 4.14 -49.71 21.30
N ASN A 4 3.58 -50.48 20.36
CA ASN A 4 3.96 -50.44 18.94
C ASN A 4 3.63 -49.10 18.27
N GLU A 5 2.53 -48.44 18.67
CA GLU A 5 2.18 -47.11 18.14
C GLU A 5 3.17 -46.06 18.65
N PHE A 6 3.65 -46.21 19.89
CA PHE A 6 4.62 -45.29 20.48
C PHE A 6 6.00 -45.42 19.83
N GLU A 7 6.46 -46.64 19.52
CA GLU A 7 7.70 -46.87 18.78
C GLU A 7 7.61 -46.42 17.31
N GLN A 8 6.45 -46.58 16.67
CA GLN A 8 6.24 -46.02 15.33
C GLN A 8 6.27 -44.48 15.36
N LEU A 9 5.64 -43.86 16.36
CA LEU A 9 5.69 -42.41 16.51
C LEU A 9 7.11 -41.92 16.84
N SER A 10 7.86 -42.62 17.70
CA SER A 10 9.23 -42.23 18.04
C SER A 10 10.20 -42.43 16.88
N SER A 11 10.04 -43.50 16.10
CA SER A 11 10.84 -43.75 14.90
C SER A 11 10.50 -42.77 13.78
N LEU A 12 9.24 -42.36 13.60
CA LEU A 12 8.85 -41.26 12.72
C LEU A 12 9.45 -39.91 13.17
N TRP A 13 9.49 -39.67 14.49
CA TRP A 13 10.11 -38.46 15.06
C TRP A 13 11.63 -38.43 14.88
N GLN A 14 12.28 -39.60 14.98
CA GLN A 14 13.74 -39.73 14.83
C GLN A 14 14.18 -39.83 13.36
N SER A 15 13.36 -40.41 12.48
CA SER A 15 13.64 -40.55 11.04
C SER A 15 13.27 -39.32 10.22
N THR A 16 12.52 -38.38 10.79
CA THR A 16 12.36 -37.06 10.19
C THR A 16 13.72 -36.36 10.25
N GLU A 17 14.51 -36.48 9.19
CA GLU A 17 15.69 -35.65 8.94
C GLU A 17 15.35 -34.23 9.36
N LYS A 18 16.11 -33.68 10.31
CA LYS A 18 16.01 -32.28 10.71
C LYS A 18 16.31 -31.46 9.45
N LYS A 19 15.28 -31.16 8.65
CA LYS A 19 15.35 -30.17 7.58
C LYS A 19 16.02 -28.95 8.21
N PRO A 20 17.11 -28.44 7.62
CA PRO A 20 17.87 -27.35 8.24
C PRO A 20 16.89 -26.22 8.53
N GLN A 21 16.66 -25.95 9.82
CA GLN A 21 15.75 -24.89 10.23
C GLN A 21 16.25 -23.62 9.54
N PRO A 22 15.42 -22.98 8.69
CA PRO A 22 15.86 -21.81 7.94
C PRO A 22 16.31 -20.77 8.97
N HIS A 23 17.53 -20.24 8.84
CA HIS A 23 18.17 -19.32 9.79
C HIS A 23 17.16 -18.38 10.48
N MET A 24 16.69 -18.76 11.67
CA MET A 24 15.59 -18.08 12.36
C MET A 24 15.94 -16.63 12.69
N ASP A 25 17.22 -16.35 12.94
CA ASP A 25 17.74 -15.02 13.19
C ASP A 25 17.60 -14.08 11.99
N LYS A 26 17.81 -14.59 10.76
CA LYS A 26 17.64 -13.80 9.53
C LYS A 26 16.17 -13.46 9.31
N LEU A 27 15.26 -14.39 9.63
CA LEU A 27 13.82 -14.19 9.50
C LEU A 27 13.29 -13.22 10.58
N LEU A 28 13.73 -13.35 11.83
CA LEU A 28 13.43 -12.41 12.91
C LEU A 28 13.91 -10.99 12.61
N LYS A 29 15.13 -10.83 12.08
CA LYS A 29 15.67 -9.52 11.69
C LYS A 29 14.89 -8.91 10.53
N ARG A 30 14.51 -9.71 9.53
CA ARG A 30 13.66 -9.28 8.41
C ARG A 30 12.27 -8.87 8.88
N HIS A 31 11.71 -9.59 9.85
CA HIS A 31 10.41 -9.31 10.45
C HIS A 31 10.41 -7.98 11.22
N LYS A 32 11.40 -7.75 12.09
CA LYS A 32 11.56 -6.45 12.79
C LYS A 32 11.71 -5.29 11.80
N ARG A 33 12.48 -5.49 10.73
CA ARG A 33 12.65 -4.48 9.67
C ARG A 33 11.34 -4.20 8.93
N GLN A 34 10.56 -5.24 8.60
CA GLN A 34 9.26 -5.08 7.94
C GLN A 34 8.25 -4.33 8.82
N SER A 35 8.19 -4.66 10.11
CA SER A 35 7.34 -3.92 11.06
C SER A 35 7.78 -2.46 11.20
N ALA A 36 9.09 -2.18 11.28
CA ALA A 36 9.62 -0.82 11.34
C ALA A 36 9.28 -0.02 10.07
N ILE A 37 9.46 -0.60 8.88
CA ILE A 37 9.10 0.03 7.60
C ILE A 37 7.60 0.34 7.57
N LEU A 38 6.75 -0.59 8.02
CA LEU A 38 5.31 -0.37 7.97
C LEU A 38 4.87 0.74 8.92
N LYS A 39 5.44 0.81 10.13
CA LYS A 39 5.20 1.90 11.09
C LYS A 39 5.67 3.25 10.54
N PHE A 40 6.86 3.27 9.95
CA PHE A 40 7.39 4.49 9.32
C PHE A 40 6.46 4.99 8.21
N ASN A 41 5.99 4.08 7.34
CA ASN A 41 5.09 4.48 6.26
C ASN A 41 3.74 4.99 6.78
N VAL A 42 3.21 4.45 7.89
CA VAL A 42 1.98 4.98 8.51
C VAL A 42 2.22 6.38 9.08
N CYS A 43 3.35 6.62 9.73
CA CYS A 43 3.72 7.94 10.25
C CYS A 43 3.88 8.96 9.11
N PHE A 44 4.59 8.58 8.05
CA PHE A 44 4.78 9.42 6.88
C PHE A 44 3.45 9.76 6.19
N GLU A 45 2.55 8.79 6.05
CA GLU A 45 1.21 9.03 5.50
C GLU A 45 0.37 9.95 6.38
N ALA A 46 0.46 9.83 7.71
CA ALA A 46 -0.23 10.73 8.63
C ALA A 46 0.27 12.18 8.48
N LEU A 47 1.60 12.36 8.38
CA LEU A 47 2.20 13.68 8.10
C LEU A 47 1.76 14.24 6.75
N ALA A 48 1.66 13.40 5.71
CA ALA A 48 1.18 13.81 4.39
C ALA A 48 -0.26 14.31 4.46
N ILE A 49 -1.16 13.61 5.17
CA ILE A 49 -2.55 14.05 5.35
C ILE A 49 -2.64 15.35 6.13
N LEU A 50 -1.88 15.49 7.22
CA LEU A 50 -1.82 16.75 7.97
C LEU A 50 -1.36 17.91 7.09
N SER A 51 -0.37 17.69 6.22
CA SER A 51 0.09 18.69 5.27
C SER A 51 -1.00 19.10 4.28
N VAL A 52 -1.71 18.14 3.68
CA VAL A 52 -2.79 18.44 2.72
C VAL A 52 -3.97 19.15 3.41
N CYS A 53 -4.33 18.75 4.63
CA CYS A 53 -5.34 19.44 5.43
C CYS A 53 -4.91 20.87 5.78
N TYR A 54 -3.64 21.08 6.12
CA TYR A 54 -3.08 22.41 6.36
C TYR A 54 -3.17 23.30 5.12
N VAL A 55 -2.84 22.76 3.94
CA VAL A 55 -2.97 23.48 2.66
C VAL A 55 -4.41 23.91 2.38
N LEU A 56 -5.40 23.06 2.68
CA LEU A 56 -6.81 23.41 2.54
C LEU A 56 -7.21 24.59 3.44
N VAL A 57 -6.83 24.53 4.72
CA VAL A 57 -7.13 25.63 5.68
C VAL A 57 -6.44 26.91 5.24
N TRP A 58 -5.17 26.83 4.83
CA TRP A 58 -4.41 27.98 4.38
C TRP A 58 -5.01 28.59 3.10
N ALA A 59 -5.40 27.78 2.13
CA ALA A 59 -6.07 28.25 0.91
C ALA A 59 -7.41 28.93 1.18
N TYR A 60 -8.15 28.45 2.18
CA TYR A 60 -9.38 29.09 2.63
C TYR A 60 -9.12 30.47 3.27
N ILE A 61 -8.10 30.57 4.12
CA ILE A 61 -7.71 31.84 4.76
C ILE A 61 -7.19 32.85 3.72
N ASP A 62 -6.42 32.38 2.73
CA ASP A 62 -5.86 33.21 1.65
C ASP A 62 -6.91 33.69 0.64
N GLY A 63 -8.18 33.28 0.80
CA GLY A 63 -9.28 33.72 -0.04
C GLY A 63 -9.16 33.28 -1.49
N LYS A 64 -8.60 32.09 -1.74
CA LYS A 64 -8.46 31.52 -3.09
C LYS A 64 -9.81 31.45 -3.82
N GLY A 65 -9.78 31.51 -5.14
CA GLY A 65 -10.99 31.44 -5.96
C GLY A 65 -11.77 30.13 -5.73
N LEU A 66 -13.09 30.17 -5.93
CA LEU A 66 -13.95 29.00 -5.76
C LEU A 66 -13.47 27.75 -6.56
N PRO A 67 -13.01 27.86 -7.82
CA PRO A 67 -12.50 26.69 -8.55
C PRO A 67 -11.29 26.05 -7.88
N GLU A 68 -10.35 26.86 -7.40
CA GLU A 68 -9.14 26.40 -6.72
C GLU A 68 -9.47 25.75 -5.37
N LEU A 69 -10.40 26.34 -4.60
CA LEU A 69 -10.87 25.77 -3.34
C LEU A 69 -11.57 24.42 -3.53
N VAL A 70 -12.42 24.30 -4.56
CA VAL A 70 -13.10 23.03 -4.90
C VAL A 70 -12.07 21.96 -5.27
N TRP A 71 -11.04 22.31 -6.05
CA TRP A 71 -9.97 21.38 -6.40
C TRP A 71 -9.14 20.95 -5.18
N ILE A 72 -8.68 21.89 -4.37
CA ILE A 72 -7.93 21.59 -3.15
C ILE A 72 -8.79 20.75 -2.19
N GLY A 73 -10.09 21.04 -2.08
CA GLY A 73 -11.06 20.25 -1.33
C GLY A 73 -11.18 18.82 -1.85
N PHE A 74 -11.31 18.64 -3.17
CA PHE A 74 -11.31 17.31 -3.80
C PHE A 74 -10.02 16.54 -3.51
N VAL A 75 -8.85 17.16 -3.72
CA VAL A 75 -7.54 16.53 -3.45
C VAL A 75 -7.44 16.11 -1.98
N THR A 76 -7.89 16.96 -1.05
CA THR A 76 -7.87 16.69 0.39
C THR A 76 -8.79 15.54 0.76
N PHE A 77 -10.04 15.58 0.31
CA PHE A 77 -11.00 14.50 0.53
C PHE A 77 -10.48 13.18 -0.03
N TRP A 78 -9.95 13.20 -1.26
CA TRP A 78 -9.41 12.02 -1.91
C TRP A 78 -8.20 11.44 -1.15
N ALA A 79 -7.29 12.30 -0.69
CA ALA A 79 -6.15 11.90 0.11
C ALA A 79 -6.61 11.19 1.41
N ILE A 80 -7.62 11.74 2.10
CA ILE A 80 -8.20 11.14 3.31
C ILE A 80 -8.80 9.76 3.01
N VAL A 81 -9.56 9.62 1.93
CA VAL A 81 -10.16 8.34 1.52
C VAL A 81 -9.08 7.27 1.29
N ILE A 82 -8.03 7.60 0.53
CA ILE A 82 -6.91 6.68 0.27
C ILE A 82 -6.16 6.35 1.57
N PHE A 83 -5.96 7.33 2.45
CA PHE A 83 -5.32 7.12 3.74
C PHE A 83 -6.08 6.12 4.60
N VAL A 84 -7.39 6.31 4.79
CA VAL A 84 -8.22 5.42 5.61
C VAL A 84 -8.15 3.97 5.09
N LEU A 85 -8.29 3.79 3.77
CA LEU A 85 -8.23 2.46 3.16
C LEU A 85 -6.84 1.82 3.28
N THR A 86 -5.78 2.61 3.16
CA THR A 86 -4.39 2.15 3.26
C THR A 86 -4.00 1.79 4.70
N VAL A 87 -4.35 2.64 5.66
CA VAL A 87 -4.05 2.44 7.08
C VAL A 87 -4.75 1.19 7.59
N LYS A 88 -6.02 0.97 7.23
CA LYS A 88 -6.73 -0.27 7.59
C LYS A 88 -5.96 -1.52 7.13
N SER A 89 -5.58 -1.58 5.85
CA SER A 89 -4.80 -2.70 5.30
C SER A 89 -3.45 -2.89 6.00
N ARG A 90 -2.81 -1.81 6.45
CA ARG A 90 -1.52 -1.86 7.15
C ARG A 90 -1.66 -2.28 8.60
N LEU A 91 -2.71 -1.83 9.30
CA LEU A 91 -3.02 -2.29 10.65
C LEU A 91 -3.33 -3.79 10.66
N ASP A 92 -4.10 -4.28 9.68
CA ASP A 92 -4.34 -5.72 9.51
C ASP A 92 -3.02 -6.48 9.29
N SER A 93 -2.10 -5.92 8.49
CA SER A 93 -0.77 -6.50 8.29
C SER A 93 0.07 -6.49 9.57
N LEU A 94 0.01 -5.44 10.40
CA LEU A 94 0.72 -5.37 11.69
C LEU A 94 0.16 -6.34 12.72
N ASN A 95 -1.16 -6.48 12.78
CA ASN A 95 -1.82 -7.41 13.70
C ASN A 95 -1.46 -8.86 13.35
N GLN A 96 -1.39 -9.20 12.06
CA GLN A 96 -0.92 -10.51 11.60
C GLN A 96 0.56 -10.75 11.96
N LEU A 97 1.41 -9.73 11.84
CA LEU A 97 2.83 -9.80 12.23
C LEU A 97 3.04 -9.89 13.75
N LYS A 98 2.11 -9.37 14.57
CA LYS A 98 2.23 -9.37 16.04
C LYS A 98 1.67 -10.64 16.70
N SER A 99 0.71 -11.30 16.06
CA SER A 99 -0.08 -12.38 16.69
C SER A 99 0.45 -13.80 16.47
N GLU A 100 1.29 -14.05 15.46
CA GLU A 100 1.69 -15.43 15.11
C GLU A 100 3.19 -15.72 15.32
N ASN A 101 3.47 -16.83 15.99
CA ASN A 101 4.80 -17.43 16.09
C ASN A 101 5.23 -17.92 14.70
N ILE A 102 6.49 -17.68 14.37
CA ILE A 102 7.14 -17.89 13.07
C ILE A 102 7.03 -19.34 12.53
N SER A 103 6.53 -20.30 13.31
CA SER A 103 6.31 -21.69 12.89
C SER A 103 5.06 -21.92 12.02
N THR A 104 4.08 -21.01 11.96
CA THR A 104 2.92 -21.04 11.01
C THR A 104 3.19 -20.22 9.73
N SER A 105 4.45 -20.00 9.39
CA SER A 105 4.94 -18.90 8.53
C SER A 105 4.41 -18.82 7.09
N LEU A 106 3.80 -19.85 6.50
CA LEU A 106 3.42 -19.81 5.09
C LEU A 106 2.05 -19.12 4.87
N GLU A 107 1.07 -19.39 5.72
CA GLU A 107 -0.26 -18.76 5.64
C GLU A 107 -0.23 -17.27 5.95
N VAL A 108 0.58 -16.86 6.95
CA VAL A 108 0.81 -15.45 7.26
C VAL A 108 1.43 -14.73 6.08
N HIS A 109 2.41 -15.37 5.41
CA HIS A 109 3.04 -14.77 4.23
C HIS A 109 2.04 -14.59 3.08
N LYS A 110 1.16 -15.57 2.84
CA LYS A 110 0.06 -15.47 1.87
C LYS A 110 -0.88 -14.31 2.18
N LYS A 111 -1.31 -14.16 3.45
CA LYS A 111 -2.18 -13.05 3.88
C LYS A 111 -1.52 -11.68 3.72
N LEU A 112 -0.24 -11.56 4.10
CA LEU A 112 0.53 -10.33 3.91
C LEU A 112 0.68 -9.96 2.43
N LEU A 113 0.93 -10.95 1.58
CA LEU A 113 1.03 -10.75 0.14
C LEU A 113 -0.32 -10.33 -0.47
N ARG A 114 -1.43 -10.93 -0.01
CA ARG A 114 -2.78 -10.55 -0.43
C ARG A 114 -3.12 -9.11 -0.02
N ASN A 115 -2.73 -8.69 1.18
CA ASN A 115 -2.85 -7.31 1.63
C ASN A 115 -1.97 -6.36 0.81
N GLU A 116 -0.76 -6.78 0.43
CA GLU A 116 0.11 -6.00 -0.46
C GLU A 116 -0.48 -5.85 -1.87
N ILE A 117 -1.02 -6.93 -2.46
CA ILE A 117 -1.73 -6.90 -3.74
C ILE A 117 -2.92 -5.94 -3.69
N TYR A 118 -3.72 -6.01 -2.62
CA TYR A 118 -4.84 -5.10 -2.42
C TYR A 118 -4.39 -3.64 -2.41
N ARG A 119 -3.31 -3.31 -1.68
CA ARG A 119 -2.73 -1.95 -1.66
C ARG A 119 -2.28 -1.49 -3.04
N TRP A 120 -1.54 -2.33 -3.78
CA TRP A 120 -1.09 -1.96 -5.13
C TRP A 120 -2.25 -1.75 -6.10
N THR A 121 -3.29 -2.58 -6.02
CA THR A 121 -4.52 -2.38 -6.79
C THR A 121 -5.23 -1.08 -6.40
N LEU A 122 -5.30 -0.79 -5.10
CA LEU A 122 -5.93 0.42 -4.58
C LEU A 122 -5.19 1.67 -5.03
N TYR A 123 -3.84 1.68 -4.97
CA TYR A 123 -3.05 2.79 -5.47
C TYR A 123 -3.21 2.98 -6.98
N ALA A 124 -3.17 1.92 -7.78
CA ALA A 124 -3.38 2.02 -9.22
C ALA A 124 -4.77 2.59 -9.58
N LYS A 125 -5.83 2.05 -8.99
CA LYS A 125 -7.20 2.57 -9.19
C LYS A 125 -7.35 3.99 -8.64
N GLY A 126 -6.70 4.26 -7.51
CA GLY A 126 -6.71 5.55 -6.84
C GLY A 126 -6.09 6.65 -7.70
N THR A 127 -4.96 6.36 -8.33
CA THR A 127 -4.29 7.26 -9.28
C THR A 127 -5.13 7.48 -10.53
N TRP A 128 -5.82 6.46 -11.06
CA TRP A 128 -6.73 6.65 -12.20
C TRP A 128 -7.87 7.63 -11.89
N ILE A 129 -8.50 7.49 -10.73
CA ILE A 129 -9.57 8.41 -10.32
C ILE A 129 -9.02 9.83 -10.13
N PHE A 130 -7.81 9.95 -9.58
CA PHE A 130 -7.14 11.24 -9.45
C PHE A 130 -6.84 11.89 -10.81
N ILE A 131 -6.34 11.12 -11.80
CA ILE A 131 -6.13 11.60 -13.17
C ILE A 131 -7.44 12.07 -13.80
N LEU A 132 -8.53 11.33 -13.62
CA LEU A 132 -9.84 11.73 -14.12
C LEU A 132 -10.30 13.04 -13.49
N GLY A 133 -10.19 13.18 -12.17
CA GLY A 133 -10.51 14.42 -11.46
C GLY A 133 -9.64 15.59 -11.96
N PHE A 134 -8.34 15.38 -12.13
CA PHE A 134 -7.41 16.37 -12.66
C PHE A 134 -7.79 16.79 -14.08
N GLY A 135 -8.13 15.84 -14.97
CA GLY A 135 -8.58 16.13 -16.32
C GLY A 135 -9.88 16.96 -16.34
N LEU A 136 -10.87 16.59 -15.52
CA LEU A 136 -12.13 17.32 -15.40
C LEU A 136 -11.91 18.74 -14.86
N PHE A 137 -11.02 18.91 -13.88
CA PHE A 137 -10.68 20.22 -13.34
C PHE A 137 -10.09 21.14 -14.41
N ASN A 138 -9.07 20.68 -15.13
CA ASN A 138 -8.47 21.46 -16.22
C ASN A 138 -9.47 21.78 -17.33
N LEU A 139 -10.33 20.82 -17.68
CA LEU A 139 -11.38 21.03 -18.68
C LEU A 139 -12.41 22.08 -18.21
N SER A 140 -12.76 22.10 -16.92
CA SER A 140 -13.66 23.11 -16.36
C SER A 140 -13.07 24.53 -16.37
N ILE A 141 -11.77 24.66 -16.13
CA ILE A 141 -11.05 25.94 -16.23
C ILE A 141 -11.04 26.42 -17.67
N CYS A 142 -10.66 25.56 -18.62
CA CYS A 142 -10.61 25.91 -20.04
C CYS A 142 -11.99 26.19 -20.67
N TYR A 143 -13.08 25.77 -20.03
CA TYR A 143 -14.44 26.14 -20.44
C TYR A 143 -14.89 27.49 -19.86
N SER A 144 -14.42 27.83 -18.66
CA SER A 144 -14.88 29.02 -17.92
C SER A 144 -14.06 30.28 -18.21
N ASP A 145 -12.79 30.13 -18.57
CA ASP A 145 -11.87 31.21 -18.93
C ASP A 145 -11.16 30.91 -20.26
N VAL A 146 -10.47 31.92 -20.83
CA VAL A 146 -9.55 31.70 -21.96
C VAL A 146 -8.52 30.67 -21.51
N CYS A 147 -8.46 29.53 -22.21
CA CYS A 147 -7.62 28.38 -21.89
C CYS A 147 -6.12 28.74 -22.04
N GLU A 148 -5.60 29.50 -21.09
CA GLU A 148 -4.18 29.73 -20.90
C GLU A 148 -3.67 28.64 -19.98
N ILE A 149 -3.20 27.53 -20.58
CA ILE A 149 -2.42 26.52 -19.85
C ILE A 149 -1.10 27.19 -19.46
N LYS A 150 -1.09 27.86 -18.30
CA LYS A 150 0.01 28.71 -17.83
C LYS A 150 1.35 27.96 -17.78
N ASN A 151 1.34 26.63 -17.58
CA ASN A 151 2.56 25.83 -17.47
C ASN A 151 2.39 24.39 -18.02
N PHE A 152 2.32 24.25 -19.35
CA PHE A 152 2.21 22.95 -20.03
C PHE A 152 3.28 21.94 -19.59
N ALA A 153 4.49 22.40 -19.30
CA ALA A 153 5.59 21.56 -18.83
C ALA A 153 5.32 20.98 -17.43
N LEU A 154 4.71 21.75 -16.53
CA LEU A 154 4.44 21.32 -15.15
C LEU A 154 3.26 20.36 -15.10
N GLU A 155 2.17 20.67 -15.79
CA GLU A 155 0.99 19.80 -15.86
C GLU A 155 1.28 18.51 -16.64
N GLY A 156 2.00 18.60 -17.76
CA GLY A 156 2.46 17.45 -18.52
C GLY A 156 3.43 16.58 -17.71
N GLY A 157 4.35 17.20 -16.97
CA GLY A 157 5.26 16.50 -16.05
C GLY A 157 4.52 15.76 -14.94
N LEU A 158 3.50 16.39 -14.33
CA LEU A 158 2.65 15.75 -13.33
C LEU A 158 1.88 14.57 -13.91
N LEU A 159 1.28 14.73 -15.09
CA LEU A 159 0.54 13.64 -15.74
C LEU A 159 1.46 12.45 -16.06
N LEU A 160 2.65 12.72 -16.63
CA LEU A 160 3.65 11.67 -16.89
C LEU A 160 4.09 10.98 -15.60
N GLY A 161 4.30 11.73 -14.52
CA GLY A 161 4.62 11.19 -13.20
C GLY A 161 3.51 10.28 -12.65
N LEU A 162 2.24 10.67 -12.81
CA LEU A 162 1.09 9.86 -12.40
C LEU A 162 0.97 8.58 -13.24
N LEU A 163 1.18 8.67 -14.56
CA LEU A 163 1.20 7.51 -15.45
C LEU A 163 2.35 6.55 -15.13
N ALA A 164 3.55 7.06 -14.88
CA ALA A 164 4.69 6.27 -14.44
C ALA A 164 4.42 5.57 -13.10
N SER A 165 3.73 6.25 -12.17
CA SER A 165 3.31 5.68 -10.89
C SER A 165 2.33 4.52 -11.08
N ILE A 166 1.35 4.65 -11.99
CA ILE A 166 0.42 3.55 -12.36
C ILE A 166 1.18 2.36 -12.93
N ALA A 167 2.12 2.60 -13.85
CA ALA A 167 2.94 1.55 -14.42
C ALA A 167 3.74 0.81 -13.34
N PHE A 168 4.34 1.56 -12.42
CA PHE A 168 5.05 1.00 -11.26
C PHE A 168 4.14 0.16 -10.36
N TYR A 169 2.97 0.67 -9.97
CA TYR A 169 2.02 -0.06 -9.13
C TYR A 169 1.51 -1.33 -9.81
N THR A 170 1.22 -1.26 -11.10
CA THR A 170 0.76 -2.41 -11.88
C THR A 170 1.85 -3.49 -11.98
N PHE A 171 3.09 -3.07 -12.21
CA PHE A 171 4.24 -3.97 -12.24
C PHE A 171 4.47 -4.67 -10.88
N ARG A 172 4.46 -3.90 -9.78
CA ARG A 172 4.57 -4.44 -8.42
C ARG A 172 3.45 -5.40 -8.09
N ASN A 173 2.22 -5.08 -8.51
CA ASN A 173 1.06 -5.94 -8.33
C ASN A 173 1.20 -7.27 -9.07
N ARG A 174 1.66 -7.24 -10.33
CA ARG A 174 1.92 -8.47 -11.12
C ARG A 174 2.93 -9.38 -10.43
N LYS A 175 4.07 -8.82 -10.00
CA LYS A 175 5.10 -9.58 -9.26
C LYS A 175 4.57 -10.18 -7.95
N ALA A 176 3.79 -9.43 -7.20
CA ALA A 176 3.17 -9.95 -5.98
C ALA A 176 2.20 -11.10 -6.29
N LYS A 177 1.37 -10.98 -7.33
CA LYS A 177 0.48 -12.07 -7.76
C LYS A 177 1.24 -13.31 -8.22
N GLU A 178 2.35 -13.15 -8.93
CA GLU A 178 3.21 -14.27 -9.33
C GLU A 178 3.77 -15.02 -8.11
N VAL A 179 4.33 -14.29 -7.14
CA VAL A 179 4.85 -14.89 -5.90
C VAL A 179 3.75 -15.57 -5.09
N LEU A 180 2.54 -15.01 -5.05
CA LEU A 180 1.41 -15.65 -4.38
C LEU A 180 1.04 -16.97 -5.04
N LYS A 181 0.98 -17.00 -6.38
CA LYS A 181 0.70 -18.23 -7.14
C LYS A 181 1.74 -19.32 -6.87
N THR A 182 3.03 -18.97 -6.82
CA THR A 182 4.10 -19.92 -6.51
C THR A 182 4.02 -20.45 -5.07
N LEU A 183 3.48 -19.68 -4.12
CA LEU A 183 3.29 -20.12 -2.74
C LEU A 183 2.00 -20.93 -2.54
N GLU A 184 1.01 -20.79 -3.44
CA GLU A 184 -0.26 -21.53 -3.43
C GLU A 184 -0.19 -22.87 -4.17
N GLN A 185 0.83 -23.08 -5.02
CA GLN A 185 1.22 -24.37 -5.61
C GLN A 185 2.04 -25.21 -4.63
#